data_AF-A0A7Y2BU99-F1
#
_entry.id   AF-A0A7Y2BU99-F1
#
_cell.length_a   1.000
_cell.length_b   1.000
_cell.length_c   1.000
_cell.angle_alpha   90.00
_cell.angle_beta   90.00
_cell.angle_gamma   90.00
#
_symmetry.space_group_name_H-M   'P 1'
#
loop_
_entity.id
_entity.type
_entity.pdbx_description
1 polymer ?
#
loop_
_entity_poly.entity_id
_entity_poly.type
_entity_poly.pdbx_seq_one_letter_code
_entity_poly.pdbx_strand_id
1 'polypeptide(L)'
;MRTAFDAVLTRHALAAQASEYDRSVAVTAIAAARAVITGAAVEGSAGDYGRTVYAAVASLHQTYNDPDGEYTNGRGVLGSLLGDLYDVVRTVTAQ
;
A
#
# COMPACT_ATOMS: atom_id res chain seq x y z
N MET A 1 4.27 15.47 3.81
CA MET A 1 4.79 14.50 2.82
C MET A 1 4.30 13.09 3.13
N ARG A 2 4.66 12.50 4.28
CA ARG A 2 4.15 11.19 4.75
C ARG A 2 2.63 11.12 4.95
N THR A 3 2.01 12.24 5.33
CA THR A 3 0.58 12.36 5.66
C THR A 3 -0.38 11.93 4.55
N ALA A 4 -0.06 12.21 3.28
CA ALA A 4 -0.92 11.81 2.15
C ALA A 4 -0.89 10.28 1.93
N PHE A 5 0.30 9.68 2.04
CA PHE A 5 0.48 8.23 1.97
C PHE A 5 -0.20 7.53 3.16
N ASP A 6 -0.06 8.08 4.37
CA ASP A 6 -0.73 7.57 5.57
C ASP A 6 -2.27 7.64 5.47
N ALA A 7 -2.80 8.69 4.84
CA ALA A 7 -4.24 8.83 4.61
C ALA A 7 -4.79 7.75 3.67
N VAL A 8 -4.09 7.47 2.56
CA VAL A 8 -4.44 6.38 1.65
C VAL A 8 -4.39 5.04 2.40
N LEU A 9 -3.31 4.78 3.14
CA LEU A 9 -3.15 3.59 3.97
C LEU A 9 -4.29 3.41 4.98
N THR A 10 -4.72 4.50 5.63
CA THR A 10 -5.79 4.48 6.61
C THR A 10 -7.12 4.13 5.97
N ARG A 11 -7.43 4.71 4.80
CA ARG A 11 -8.64 4.38 4.04
C ARG A 11 -8.69 2.91 3.66
N HIS A 12 -7.59 2.37 3.14
CA HIS A 12 -7.49 0.96 2.79
C HIS A 12 -7.58 0.03 4.00
N ALA A 13 -7.01 0.42 5.14
CA ALA A 13 -7.12 -0.34 6.39
C ALA A 13 -8.56 -0.38 6.93
N LEU A 14 -9.34 0.69 6.78
CA LEU A 14 -10.76 0.71 7.13
C LEU A 14 -11.57 -0.18 6.19
N ALA A 15 -11.32 -0.09 4.88
CA ALA A 15 -11.97 -0.94 3.88
C ALA A 15 -11.67 -2.44 4.08
N ALA A 16 -10.42 -2.77 4.39
CA ALA A 16 -10.00 -4.15 4.70
C ALA A 16 -10.77 -4.71 5.91
N GLN A 17 -10.91 -3.93 6.99
CA GLN A 17 -11.67 -4.34 8.17
C GLN A 17 -13.17 -4.52 7.89
N ALA A 18 -13.72 -3.75 6.95
CA ALA A 18 -15.12 -3.83 6.55
C ALA A 18 -15.41 -4.98 5.56
N SER A 19 -14.39 -5.67 5.04
CA SER A 19 -14.57 -6.77 4.07
C SER A 19 -15.38 -7.92 4.68
N GLU A 20 -16.30 -8.48 3.90
CA GLU A 20 -17.19 -9.58 4.30
C GLU A 20 -16.58 -10.96 4.01
N TYR A 21 -15.85 -11.11 2.91
CA TYR A 21 -15.44 -12.42 2.38
C TYR A 21 -13.93 -12.69 2.49
N ASP A 22 -13.09 -11.66 2.51
CA ASP A 22 -11.62 -11.77 2.52
C ASP A 22 -10.98 -10.88 3.60
N ARG A 23 -11.63 -10.74 4.76
CA ARG A 23 -11.19 -9.77 5.78
C ARG A 23 -9.77 -10.01 6.27
N SER A 24 -9.43 -11.24 6.63
CA SER A 24 -8.07 -11.58 7.09
C SER A 24 -7.05 -11.30 6.00
N VAL A 25 -7.31 -11.80 4.78
CA VAL A 25 -6.48 -11.59 3.58
C VAL A 25 -6.22 -10.10 3.34
N ALA A 26 -7.28 -9.28 3.33
CA ALA A 26 -7.18 -7.84 3.10
C ALA A 26 -6.42 -7.13 4.23
N VAL A 27 -6.70 -7.48 5.49
CA VAL A 27 -6.02 -6.90 6.64
C VAL A 27 -4.54 -7.25 6.63
N THR A 28 -4.18 -8.50 6.36
CA THR A 28 -2.78 -8.96 6.29
C THR A 28 -2.04 -8.28 5.14
N ALA A 29 -2.65 -8.17 3.96
CA ALA A 29 -2.07 -7.45 2.82
C ALA A 29 -1.80 -5.97 3.14
N ILE A 30 -2.76 -5.27 3.74
CA ILE A 30 -2.59 -3.87 4.13
C ILE A 30 -1.59 -3.70 5.27
N ALA A 31 -1.53 -4.64 6.22
CA ALA A 31 -0.52 -4.63 7.27
C ALA A 31 0.90 -4.79 6.70
N ALA A 32 1.09 -5.69 5.71
CA ALA A 32 2.36 -5.86 5.01
C ALA A 32 2.76 -4.58 4.26
N ALA A 33 1.83 -3.96 3.53
CA ALA A 33 2.08 -2.69 2.85
C ALA A 33 2.43 -1.58 3.84
N ARG A 34 1.74 -1.49 4.98
CA ARG A 34 2.04 -0.53 6.04
C ARG A 34 3.47 -0.70 6.54
N ALA A 35 3.90 -1.92 6.83
CA ALA A 35 5.26 -2.18 7.29
C ALA A 35 6.31 -1.64 6.30
N VAL A 36 6.13 -1.94 5.01
CA VAL A 36 6.99 -1.45 3.93
C VAL A 36 7.03 0.08 3.87
N ILE A 37 5.86 0.74 3.89
CA ILE A 37 5.77 2.20 3.82
C ILE A 37 6.40 2.86 5.05
N THR A 38 6.20 2.29 6.23
CA THR A 38 6.77 2.81 7.48
C THR A 38 8.27 2.62 7.59
N GLY A 39 8.82 1.58 6.96
CA GLY A 39 10.26 1.30 6.91
C GLY A 39 11.00 2.06 5.81
N ALA A 40 10.30 2.67 4.85
CA ALA A 40 10.92 3.47 3.81
C ALA A 40 11.53 4.75 4.40
N ALA A 41 12.81 5.00 4.09
CA ALA A 41 13.50 6.21 4.51
C ALA A 41 12.83 7.46 3.92
N VAL A 42 12.61 8.48 4.75
CA VAL A 42 12.05 9.77 4.33
C VAL A 42 13.22 10.69 3.97
N GLU A 43 13.74 10.51 2.76
CA GLU A 43 14.88 11.27 2.25
C GLU A 43 14.53 11.99 0.94
N GLY A 44 15.24 13.08 0.66
CA GLY A 44 15.07 13.86 -0.56
C GLY A 44 13.76 14.66 -0.61
N SER A 45 13.25 14.88 -1.82
CA SER A 45 11.99 15.59 -2.05
C SER A 45 10.76 14.72 -1.79
N ALA A 46 9.57 15.33 -1.74
CA ALA A 46 8.31 14.59 -1.69
C ALA A 46 8.17 13.59 -2.84
N GLY A 47 8.63 13.97 -4.03
CA GLY A 47 8.63 13.11 -5.20
C GLY A 47 9.58 11.93 -5.07
N ASP A 48 10.75 12.12 -4.44
CA ASP A 48 11.71 11.04 -4.21
C ASP A 48 11.16 10.04 -3.19
N TYR A 49 10.63 10.53 -2.06
CA TYR A 49 9.94 9.68 -1.09
C TYR A 49 8.77 8.91 -1.72
N GLY A 50 7.93 9.60 -2.50
CA GLY A 50 6.79 8.98 -3.16
C GLY A 50 7.18 7.88 -4.15
N ARG A 51 8.22 8.11 -4.96
CA ARG A 51 8.76 7.11 -5.88
C ARG A 51 9.31 5.89 -5.12
N THR A 52 10.02 6.10 -4.01
CA THR A 52 10.54 5.02 -3.16
C THR A 52 9.41 4.19 -2.56
N VAL A 53 8.40 4.83 -1.97
CA VAL A 53 7.23 4.16 -1.41
C VAL A 53 6.50 3.35 -2.47
N TYR A 54 6.20 3.96 -3.63
CA TYR A 54 5.50 3.29 -4.71
C TYR A 54 6.27 2.06 -5.21
N ALA A 55 7.58 2.19 -5.44
CA ALA A 55 8.43 1.09 -5.89
C ALA A 55 8.45 -0.05 -4.85
N ALA A 56 8.53 0.27 -3.57
CA ALA A 56 8.57 -0.73 -2.50
C ALA A 56 7.25 -1.51 -2.41
N VAL A 57 6.09 -0.84 -2.49
CA VAL A 57 4.78 -1.50 -2.51
C VAL A 57 4.55 -2.27 -3.81
N ALA A 58 5.08 -1.80 -4.94
CA ALA A 58 4.99 -2.50 -6.22
C ALA A 58 5.80 -3.80 -6.20
N SER A 59 6.97 -3.78 -5.57
CA SER A 59 7.78 -4.98 -5.32
C SER A 59 7.07 -5.97 -4.39
N LEU A 60 6.44 -5.47 -3.31
CA LEU A 60 5.60 -6.27 -2.44
C LEU A 60 4.48 -6.94 -3.24
N HIS A 61 3.71 -6.19 -4.03
CA HIS A 61 2.60 -6.75 -4.83
C HIS A 61 3.02 -7.91 -5.75
N GLN A 62 4.21 -7.84 -6.37
CA GLN A 62 4.71 -8.91 -7.26
C GLN A 62 5.09 -10.19 -6.49
N THR A 63 5.65 -10.03 -5.30
CA THR A 63 6.19 -11.13 -4.49
C THR A 63 5.24 -11.63 -3.42
N TYR A 64 4.19 -10.87 -3.12
CA TYR A 64 3.25 -11.18 -2.04
C TYR A 64 2.49 -12.47 -2.32
N ASN A 65 2.44 -13.33 -1.31
CA ASN A 65 1.52 -14.44 -1.19
C ASN A 65 0.99 -14.41 0.23
N ASP A 66 -0.32 -14.51 0.36
CA ASP A 66 -0.95 -14.62 1.67
C ASP A 66 -0.52 -15.94 2.33
N PRO A 67 0.06 -15.92 3.54
CA PRO A 67 0.36 -17.15 4.29
C PRO A 67 -0.87 -18.01 4.57
N ASP A 68 -2.08 -17.44 4.58
CA ASP A 68 -3.35 -18.13 4.86
C ASP A 68 -4.15 -18.48 3.58
N GLY A 69 -3.65 -18.13 2.40
CA GLY A 69 -4.44 -18.06 1.16
C GLY A 69 -4.83 -19.41 0.55
N GLU A 70 -6.02 -19.91 0.88
CA GLU A 70 -6.60 -21.11 0.25
C GLU A 70 -7.29 -20.80 -1.10
N TYR A 71 -7.80 -19.56 -1.30
CA TYR A 71 -8.56 -19.15 -2.52
C TYR A 71 -8.21 -17.77 -3.09
N THR A 72 -7.74 -16.83 -2.26
CA THR A 72 -7.24 -15.50 -2.69
C THR A 72 -5.95 -15.19 -1.92
N ASN A 73 -5.04 -14.41 -2.51
CA ASN A 73 -3.71 -14.17 -1.92
C ASN A 73 -3.43 -12.70 -1.61
N GLY A 74 -4.47 -11.86 -1.48
CA GLY A 74 -4.36 -10.43 -1.13
C GLY A 74 -3.70 -9.52 -2.16
N ARG A 75 -3.23 -10.04 -3.31
CA ARG A 75 -2.62 -9.22 -4.37
C ARG A 75 -3.58 -8.16 -4.94
N GLY A 76 -4.85 -8.48 -5.12
CA GLY A 76 -5.85 -7.52 -5.61
C GLY A 76 -6.03 -6.31 -4.68
N VAL A 77 -5.90 -6.52 -3.36
CA VAL A 77 -5.93 -5.46 -2.35
C VAL A 77 -4.70 -4.55 -2.50
N LEU A 78 -3.52 -5.14 -2.66
CA LEU A 78 -2.29 -4.39 -2.92
C LEU A 78 -2.32 -3.64 -4.26
N GLY A 79 -2.91 -4.23 -5.30
CA GLY A 79 -3.09 -3.58 -6.60
C GLY A 79 -3.98 -2.34 -6.50
N SER A 80 -5.06 -2.41 -5.73
CA SER A 80 -5.94 -1.26 -5.49
C SER A 80 -5.23 -0.16 -4.72
N LEU A 81 -4.46 -0.53 -3.67
CA LEU A 81 -3.62 0.41 -2.94
C LEU A 81 -2.59 1.09 -3.85
N LEU A 82 -1.94 0.33 -4.74
CA LEU A 82 -0.95 0.86 -5.68
C LEU A 82 -1.54 1.92 -6.62
N GLY A 83 -2.75 1.71 -7.11
CA GLY A 83 -3.44 2.72 -7.94
C GLY A 83 -3.57 4.06 -7.21
N ASP A 84 -4.02 4.03 -5.96
CA ASP A 84 -4.17 5.25 -5.16
C ASP A 84 -2.84 5.89 -4.78
N LEU A 85 -1.81 5.08 -4.50
CA LEU A 85 -0.46 5.59 -4.23
C LEU A 85 0.14 6.26 -5.48
N TYR A 86 -0.13 5.73 -6.67
CA TYR A 86 0.31 6.34 -7.92
C TYR A 86 -0.26 7.76 -8.10
N ASP A 87 -1.55 7.95 -7.79
CA ASP A 87 -2.18 9.27 -7.84
C ASP A 87 -1.58 10.26 -6.84
N VAL A 88 -1.23 9.79 -5.64
CA VAL A 88 -0.50 10.61 -4.65
C VAL A 88 0.86 11.01 -5.21
N VAL A 89 1.64 10.06 -5.74
CA VAL A 89 2.96 10.34 -6.33
C VAL A 89 2.85 11.37 -7.44
N ARG A 90 1.92 11.18 -8.39
CA ARG A 90 1.68 12.11 -9.51
C ARG A 90 1.36 13.52 -9.02
N THR A 91 0.57 13.63 -7.95
CA THR A 91 0.17 14.92 -7.37
C THR A 91 1.33 15.63 -6.69
N VAL A 92 2.18 14.91 -5.95
CA VAL A 92 3.31 15.52 -5.22
C VAL A 92 4.52 15.81 -6.10
N THR A 93 4.64 15.15 -7.26
CA THR A 93 5.69 15.43 -8.25
C THR A 93 5.33 16.57 -9.20
N ALA A 94 4.05 16.95 -9.28
CA ALA A 94 3.56 18.04 -10.11
C ALA A 94 3.61 19.42 -9.41
N GLN A 95 4.02 19.45 -8.14
CA GLN A 95 4.22 20.63 -7.30
C GLN A 95 5.70 21.01 -7.26
#